data_AF-A0A959P421-F1
#
_entry.id   AF-A0A959P421-F1
#
_cell.length_a   1.000
_cell.length_b   1.000
_cell.length_c   1.000
_cell.angle_alpha   90.00
_cell.angle_beta   90.00
_cell.angle_gamma   90.00
#
_symmetry.space_group_name_H-M   'P 1'
#
loop_
_entity.id
_entity.type
_entity.pdbx_description
1 polymer ?
#
loop_
_entity_poly.entity_id
_entity_poly.type
_entity_poly.pdbx_seq_one_letter_code
_entity_poly.pdbx_strand_id
1 'polypeptide(L)'
;MRNNRKSTDLARWISQILIGLSIALLVGSGNVARAQQVGVIVKLSVSNGSIDGTDILILQNGNEIERFEAKKKRQKLDLSYGHQYTIRFEKANYLTKEIYVDTRNVPLHMREEYLDFAFEIELFPISEYPQTETDSLKMAIWQYNTDFGIFDYKRIDESFATTESEPKPELNLN
;
A
#
# COMPACT_ATOMS: atom_id res chain seq x y z
N MET A 1 50.44 -52.26 -29.35
CA MET A 1 49.25 -52.19 -28.47
C MET A 1 49.53 -51.25 -27.30
N ARG A 2 49.14 -49.97 -27.39
CA ARG A 2 49.35 -48.98 -26.32
C ARG A 2 48.36 -47.82 -26.49
N ASN A 3 47.06 -48.05 -26.24
CA ASN A 3 46.09 -46.93 -26.32
C ASN A 3 44.90 -46.96 -25.35
N ASN A 4 44.85 -47.88 -24.37
CA ASN A 4 43.67 -48.00 -23.49
C ASN A 4 43.80 -47.40 -22.08
N ARG A 5 44.92 -46.77 -21.70
CA ARG A 5 45.07 -46.17 -20.36
C ARG A 5 44.64 -44.70 -20.25
N LYS A 6 44.61 -43.93 -21.35
CA LYS A 6 44.30 -42.48 -21.28
C LYS A 6 42.81 -42.15 -21.21
N SER A 7 41.94 -43.06 -21.63
CA SER A 7 40.48 -42.84 -21.68
C SER A 7 39.83 -42.90 -20.29
N THR A 8 40.32 -43.79 -19.42
CA THR A 8 39.75 -44.01 -18.09
C THR A 8 40.01 -42.84 -17.13
N ASP A 9 41.13 -42.15 -17.28
CA ASP A 9 41.49 -41.02 -16.41
C ASP A 9 40.73 -39.75 -16.80
N LEU A 10 40.48 -39.55 -18.10
CA LEU A 10 39.66 -38.44 -18.60
C LEU A 10 38.20 -38.58 -18.17
N ALA A 11 37.65 -39.80 -18.22
CA ALA A 11 36.27 -40.06 -17.78
C ALA A 11 36.07 -39.84 -16.27
N ARG A 12 37.07 -40.20 -15.45
CA ARG A 12 37.04 -39.96 -14.00
C ARG A 12 37.15 -38.48 -13.65
N TRP A 13 37.96 -37.73 -14.39
CA TRP A 13 38.09 -36.28 -14.23
C TRP A 13 36.82 -35.52 -14.63
N ILE A 14 36.20 -35.90 -15.76
CA ILE A 14 34.92 -35.32 -16.21
C ILE A 14 33.80 -35.65 -15.21
N SER A 15 33.75 -36.87 -14.67
CA SER A 15 32.75 -37.25 -13.66
C SER A 15 32.88 -36.43 -12.37
N GLN A 16 34.10 -36.13 -11.91
CA GLN A 16 34.32 -35.29 -10.72
C GLN A 16 33.91 -33.82 -10.95
N ILE A 17 34.13 -33.27 -12.14
CA ILE A 17 33.67 -31.93 -12.51
C ILE A 17 32.14 -31.86 -12.53
N LEU A 18 31.48 -32.88 -13.09
CA LEU A 18 30.02 -32.93 -13.16
C LEU A 18 29.36 -33.08 -11.78
N ILE A 19 29.99 -33.79 -10.84
CA ILE A 19 29.54 -33.91 -9.45
C ILE A 19 29.74 -32.58 -8.69
N GLY A 20 30.87 -31.89 -8.90
CA GLY A 20 31.09 -30.56 -8.31
C GLY A 20 30.10 -29.50 -8.81
N LEU A 21 29.75 -29.53 -10.10
CA LEU A 21 28.79 -28.61 -10.71
C LEU A 21 27.36 -28.82 -10.20
N SER A 22 26.98 -30.08 -9.92
CA SER A 22 25.65 -30.42 -9.40
C SER A 22 25.47 -30.02 -7.92
N ILE A 23 26.54 -30.04 -7.11
CA ILE A 23 26.50 -29.52 -5.74
C ILE A 23 26.40 -27.99 -5.72
N ALA A 24 27.08 -27.29 -6.63
CA ALA A 24 27.01 -25.82 -6.74
C ALA A 24 25.62 -25.32 -7.17
N LEU A 25 24.88 -26.10 -7.97
CA LEU A 25 23.51 -25.78 -8.37
C LEU A 25 22.47 -25.99 -7.25
N LEU A 26 22.75 -26.81 -6.23
CA LEU A 26 21.81 -27.10 -5.14
C LEU A 26 21.78 -26.04 -4.03
N VAL A 27 22.82 -25.20 -3.91
CA VAL A 27 22.92 -24.17 -2.86
C VAL A 27 22.29 -22.83 -3.29
N GLY A 28 21.95 -22.69 -4.58
CA GLY A 28 21.42 -21.45 -5.17
C GLY A 28 19.91 -21.25 -5.07
N SER A 29 19.16 -22.14 -4.43
CA SER A 29 17.74 -21.88 -4.14
C SER A 29 17.61 -20.96 -2.93
N GLY A 30 17.95 -19.68 -3.14
CA GLY A 30 17.56 -18.63 -2.20
C GLY A 30 16.05 -18.66 -2.08
N ASN A 31 15.56 -18.99 -0.89
CA ASN A 31 14.15 -18.84 -0.56
C ASN A 31 13.81 -17.35 -0.68
N VAL A 32 13.27 -16.94 -1.81
CA VAL A 32 12.54 -15.67 -1.91
C VAL A 32 11.27 -15.87 -1.10
N ALA A 33 11.36 -15.60 0.20
CA ALA A 33 10.20 -15.38 1.03
C ALA A 33 9.43 -14.22 0.39
N ARG A 34 8.32 -14.52 -0.28
CA ARG A 34 7.39 -13.48 -0.71
C ARG A 34 6.88 -12.83 0.56
N ALA A 35 7.31 -11.59 0.80
CA ALA A 35 6.74 -10.79 1.87
C ALA A 35 5.23 -10.72 1.63
N GLN A 36 4.44 -11.25 2.56
CA GLN A 36 2.99 -11.06 2.54
C GLN A 36 2.70 -9.56 2.69
N GLN A 37 1.77 -9.06 1.90
CA GLN A 37 1.42 -7.64 1.82
C GLN A 37 -0.06 -7.46 2.13
N VAL A 38 -0.41 -6.36 2.78
CA VAL A 38 -1.79 -5.90 2.92
C VAL A 38 -2.15 -5.03 1.71
N GLY A 39 -3.30 -5.32 1.10
CA GLY A 39 -3.80 -4.51 -0.01
C GLY A 39 -4.61 -3.34 0.50
N VAL A 40 -4.25 -2.13 0.08
CA VAL A 40 -5.02 -0.92 0.34
C VAL A 40 -5.53 -0.37 -0.98
N ILE A 41 -6.84 -0.39 -1.14
CA ILE A 41 -7.55 0.18 -2.28
C ILE A 41 -7.99 1.59 -1.90
N VAL A 42 -7.63 2.57 -2.71
CA VAL A 42 -8.11 3.95 -2.53
C VAL A 42 -8.92 4.36 -3.74
N LYS A 43 -10.15 4.81 -3.50
CA LYS A 43 -11.00 5.48 -4.48
C LYS A 43 -10.85 6.99 -4.27
N LEU A 44 -10.19 7.65 -5.21
CA LEU A 44 -9.90 9.07 -5.22
C LEU A 44 -10.90 9.83 -6.10
N SER A 45 -11.46 10.89 -5.55
CA SER A 45 -12.19 11.94 -6.25
C SER A 45 -11.62 13.31 -5.91
N VAL A 46 -11.90 14.29 -6.77
CA VAL A 46 -11.51 15.69 -6.58
C VAL A 46 -12.77 16.52 -6.80
N SER A 47 -13.18 17.28 -5.79
CA SER A 47 -14.34 18.17 -5.88
C SER A 47 -14.11 19.18 -7.01
N ASN A 48 -15.11 19.29 -7.89
CA ASN A 48 -15.11 20.20 -9.03
C ASN A 48 -13.89 20.06 -9.98
N GLY A 49 -13.26 18.87 -10.05
CA GLY A 49 -12.02 18.70 -10.82
C GLY A 49 -11.73 17.28 -11.29
N SER A 50 -10.58 17.12 -11.94
CA SER A 50 -10.01 15.82 -12.29
C SER A 50 -8.93 15.39 -11.29
N ILE A 51 -8.63 14.09 -11.29
CA ILE A 51 -7.56 13.51 -10.47
C ILE A 51 -6.15 13.83 -10.99
N ASP A 52 -6.02 14.32 -12.22
CA ASP A 52 -4.73 14.59 -12.86
C ASP A 52 -3.94 15.60 -12.04
N GLY A 53 -2.62 15.41 -11.90
CA GLY A 53 -1.78 16.23 -11.02
C GLY A 53 -2.08 16.07 -9.53
N THR A 54 -2.69 14.95 -9.12
CA THR A 54 -2.75 14.55 -7.71
C THR A 54 -1.60 13.59 -7.42
N ASP A 55 -0.73 13.97 -6.50
CA ASP A 55 0.34 13.11 -6.01
C ASP A 55 -0.14 12.26 -4.82
N ILE A 56 0.29 11.00 -4.83
CA ILE A 56 0.14 10.07 -3.73
C ILE A 56 1.54 9.81 -3.17
N LEU A 57 1.69 10.11 -1.89
CA LEU A 57 2.92 9.95 -1.13
C LEU A 57 2.71 8.90 -0.04
N ILE A 58 3.59 7.89 0.01
CA ILE A 58 3.57 6.85 1.03
C ILE A 58 4.78 7.03 1.94
N LEU A 59 4.51 7.25 3.23
CA LEU A 59 5.52 7.25 4.27
C LEU A 59 5.45 5.95 5.06
N GLN A 60 6.58 5.28 5.22
CA GLN A 60 6.74 4.11 6.09
C GLN A 60 7.55 4.53 7.33
N ASN A 61 6.94 4.40 8.51
CA ASN A 61 7.51 4.82 9.80
C ASN A 61 8.04 6.27 9.75
N GLY A 62 7.34 7.15 9.04
CA GLY A 62 7.70 8.56 8.88
C GLY A 62 8.68 8.87 7.74
N ASN A 63 9.23 7.88 7.04
CA ASN A 63 10.12 8.09 5.90
C ASN A 63 9.40 7.89 4.58
N GLU A 64 9.57 8.79 3.62
CA GLU A 64 9.06 8.61 2.25
C GLU A 64 9.67 7.36 1.60
N ILE A 65 8.81 6.44 1.18
CA ILE A 65 9.22 5.23 0.45
C ILE A 65 8.75 5.23 -1.00
N GLU A 66 7.70 5.98 -1.31
CA GLU A 66 7.14 6.05 -2.64
C GLU A 66 6.37 7.36 -2.84
N ARG A 67 6.49 7.94 -4.03
CA ARG A 67 5.70 9.07 -4.50
C ARG A 67 5.37 8.87 -5.97
N PHE A 68 4.11 9.04 -6.33
CA PHE A 68 3.66 8.93 -7.70
C PHE A 68 2.36 9.71 -7.95
N GLU A 69 2.17 10.13 -9.19
CA GLU A 69 0.93 10.77 -9.62
C GLU A 69 -0.20 9.75 -9.82
N ALA A 70 -1.41 10.09 -9.37
CA ALA A 70 -2.59 9.26 -9.45
C ALA A 70 -3.07 9.07 -10.91
N LYS A 71 -2.77 7.92 -11.50
CA LYS A 71 -3.16 7.60 -12.90
C LYS A 71 -4.62 7.18 -13.11
N LYS A 72 -5.32 6.82 -12.03
CA LYS A 72 -6.67 6.23 -12.05
C LYS A 72 -7.44 6.65 -10.79
N LYS A 73 -8.77 6.68 -10.86
CA LYS A 73 -9.60 6.95 -9.67
C LYS A 73 -9.46 5.87 -8.60
N ARG A 74 -9.23 4.62 -9.01
CA ARG A 74 -8.96 3.51 -8.09
C ARG A 74 -7.49 3.17 -8.12
N GLN A 75 -6.84 3.32 -6.97
CA GLN A 75 -5.44 2.99 -6.74
C GLN A 75 -5.37 1.75 -5.84
N LYS A 76 -4.42 0.86 -6.13
CA LYS A 76 -4.11 -0.27 -5.25
C LYS A 76 -2.69 -0.06 -4.76
N LEU A 77 -2.52 -0.09 -3.44
CA LEU A 77 -1.25 0.07 -2.74
C LEU A 77 -0.99 -1.23 -1.99
N ASP A 78 0.18 -1.82 -2.16
CA ASP A 78 0.55 -3.05 -1.46
C ASP A 78 1.57 -2.70 -0.37
N LEU A 79 1.15 -2.82 0.90
CA LEU A 79 1.95 -2.41 2.05
C LEU A 79 2.49 -3.65 2.77
N SER A 80 3.76 -3.63 3.17
CA SER A 80 4.36 -4.73 3.94
C SER A 80 3.89 -4.69 5.40
N TYR A 81 3.65 -5.85 6.00
CA TYR A 81 3.33 -5.94 7.44
C TYR A 81 4.51 -5.49 8.32
N GLY A 82 4.22 -5.13 9.58
CA GLY A 82 5.25 -4.78 10.56
C GLY A 82 5.61 -3.29 10.62
N HIS A 83 4.81 -2.42 9.98
CA HIS A 83 5.11 -1.00 9.84
C HIS A 83 3.88 -0.11 10.05
N GLN A 84 4.13 1.16 10.32
CA GLN A 84 3.12 2.22 10.26
C GLN A 84 3.26 2.95 8.94
N TYR A 85 2.14 3.24 8.31
CA TYR A 85 2.08 4.00 7.07
C TYR A 85 1.23 5.24 7.22
N THR A 86 1.69 6.30 6.56
CA THR A 86 0.88 7.49 6.27
C THR A 86 0.80 7.62 4.76
N ILE A 87 -0.41 7.57 4.22
CA ILE A 87 -0.69 7.77 2.79
C ILE A 87 -1.24 9.18 2.66
N ARG A 88 -0.51 10.06 1.96
CA ARG A 88 -0.86 11.47 1.73
C ARG A 88 -1.32 11.67 0.30
N PHE A 89 -2.38 12.46 0.14
CA PHE A 89 -2.94 12.86 -1.15
C PHE A 89 -2.77 14.37 -1.29
N GLU A 90 -1.96 14.79 -2.26
CA GLU A 90 -1.53 16.16 -2.46
C GLU A 90 -1.92 16.65 -3.85
N LYS A 91 -2.54 17.83 -3.93
CA LYS A 91 -2.84 18.48 -5.21
C LYS A 91 -2.78 19.98 -5.03
N ALA A 92 -2.19 20.70 -5.99
CA ALA A 92 -2.04 22.14 -5.91
C ALA A 92 -3.40 22.85 -5.75
N ASN A 93 -3.50 23.74 -4.75
CA ASN A 93 -4.72 24.47 -4.35
C ASN A 93 -5.83 23.61 -3.71
N TYR A 94 -5.55 22.36 -3.36
CA TYR A 94 -6.47 21.48 -2.63
C TYR A 94 -5.92 21.15 -1.24
N LEU A 95 -6.81 20.86 -0.31
CA LEU A 95 -6.45 20.41 1.05
C LEU A 95 -5.76 19.04 0.97
N THR A 96 -4.62 18.91 1.65
CA THR A 96 -3.94 17.61 1.78
C THR A 96 -4.77 16.70 2.68
N LYS A 97 -4.91 15.44 2.28
CA LYS A 97 -5.61 14.41 3.07
C LYS A 97 -4.69 13.25 3.38
N GLU A 98 -4.86 12.65 4.56
CA GLU A 98 -4.02 11.56 5.04
C GLU A 98 -4.83 10.36 5.54
N ILE A 99 -4.35 9.16 5.22
CA ILE A 99 -4.81 7.90 5.80
C ILE A 99 -3.66 7.29 6.60
N TYR A 100 -3.97 6.81 7.80
CA TYR A 100 -3.02 6.11 8.66
C TYR A 100 -3.34 4.62 8.68
N VAL A 101 -2.32 3.79 8.45
CA VAL A 101 -2.44 2.33 8.42
C VAL A 101 -1.37 1.74 9.33
N ASP A 102 -1.76 1.06 10.41
CA ASP A 102 -0.84 0.37 11.31
C ASP A 102 -0.92 -1.15 11.13
N THR A 103 0.15 -1.71 10.58
CA THR A 103 0.27 -3.14 10.28
C THR A 103 1.13 -3.90 11.28
N ARG A 104 1.62 -3.25 12.35
CA ARG A 104 2.59 -3.86 13.28
C ARG A 104 1.99 -5.00 14.09
N ASN A 105 0.74 -4.85 14.49
CA ASN A 105 0.07 -5.76 15.42
C ASN A 105 -0.80 -6.81 14.74
N VAL A 106 -0.78 -6.91 13.40
CA VAL A 106 -1.59 -7.90 12.66
C VAL A 106 -1.06 -9.32 12.91
N PRO A 107 -1.87 -10.26 13.44
CA PRO A 107 -1.44 -11.63 13.72
C PRO A 107 -1.08 -12.40 12.45
N LEU A 108 -0.09 -13.31 12.54
CA LEU A 108 0.41 -14.06 11.37
C LEU A 108 -0.68 -14.84 10.62
N HIS A 109 -1.59 -15.50 11.35
CA HIS A 109 -2.69 -16.25 10.74
C HIS A 109 -3.66 -15.38 9.92
N MET A 110 -3.75 -14.08 10.22
CA MET A 110 -4.56 -13.13 9.45
C MET A 110 -3.79 -12.54 8.25
N ARG A 111 -2.47 -12.66 8.22
CA ARG A 111 -1.64 -12.22 7.07
C ARG A 111 -1.69 -13.20 5.91
N GLU A 112 -2.12 -14.43 6.17
CA GLU A 112 -2.30 -15.48 5.17
C GLU A 112 -3.62 -15.30 4.38
N GLU A 113 -4.58 -14.55 4.93
CA GLU A 113 -5.78 -14.12 4.24
C GLU A 113 -5.48 -12.84 3.45
N TYR A 114 -5.96 -12.76 2.19
CA TYR A 114 -5.86 -11.52 1.40
C TYR A 114 -6.72 -10.44 2.03
N LEU A 115 -6.12 -9.63 2.89
CA LEU A 115 -6.76 -8.49 3.52
C LEU A 115 -6.65 -7.28 2.58
N ASP A 116 -7.76 -6.99 1.89
CA ASP A 116 -7.92 -5.78 1.08
C ASP A 116 -8.85 -4.80 1.81
N PHE A 117 -8.40 -3.57 2.04
CA PHE A 117 -9.22 -2.50 2.63
C PHE A 117 -9.44 -1.37 1.65
N ALA A 118 -10.64 -0.79 1.67
CA ALA A 118 -11.01 0.28 0.75
C ALA A 118 -11.23 1.60 1.50
N PHE A 119 -10.63 2.67 0.98
CA PHE A 119 -10.87 4.05 1.42
C PHE A 119 -11.45 4.86 0.27
N GLU A 120 -12.40 5.75 0.56
CA GLU A 120 -12.87 6.76 -0.37
C GLU A 120 -12.39 8.13 0.12
N ILE A 121 -11.65 8.83 -0.75
CA ILE A 121 -11.04 10.11 -0.46
C ILE A 121 -11.48 11.10 -1.53
N GLU A 122 -12.06 12.20 -1.09
CA GLU A 122 -12.37 13.34 -1.94
C GLU A 122 -11.48 14.52 -1.54
N LEU A 123 -10.75 15.11 -2.49
CA LEU A 123 -9.99 16.33 -2.26
C LEU A 123 -10.86 17.57 -2.49
N PHE A 124 -10.76 18.55 -1.59
CA PHE A 124 -11.51 19.80 -1.67
C PHE A 124 -10.56 21.00 -1.90
N PRO A 125 -10.96 22.01 -2.69
CA PRO A 125 -10.20 23.24 -2.84
C PRO A 125 -9.98 23.94 -1.50
N ILE A 126 -8.78 24.46 -1.27
CA ILE A 126 -8.46 25.22 -0.03
C ILE A 126 -9.38 26.44 0.11
N SER A 127 -9.78 27.06 -1.01
CA SER A 127 -10.66 28.23 -1.05
C SER A 127 -12.05 27.98 -0.45
N GLU A 128 -12.52 26.74 -0.43
CA GLU A 128 -13.81 26.37 0.17
C GLU A 128 -13.71 26.28 1.71
N TYR A 129 -12.48 26.23 2.25
CA TYR A 129 -12.20 26.02 3.67
C TYR A 129 -11.14 27.02 4.21
N PRO A 130 -11.39 28.34 4.12
CA PRO A 130 -10.40 29.37 4.46
C PRO A 130 -10.07 29.46 5.96
N GLN A 131 -10.81 28.76 6.83
CA GLN A 131 -10.63 28.78 8.30
C GLN A 131 -9.90 27.53 8.83
N THR A 132 -9.42 26.65 7.94
CA THR A 132 -8.69 25.46 8.39
C THR A 132 -7.28 25.85 8.84
N GLU A 133 -6.99 25.71 10.13
CA GLU A 133 -5.67 25.99 10.72
C GLU A 133 -4.60 24.94 10.37
N THR A 134 -4.99 23.84 9.70
CA THR A 134 -4.10 22.73 9.33
C THR A 134 -4.00 22.56 7.82
N ASP A 135 -2.78 22.42 7.32
CA ASP A 135 -2.51 22.16 5.89
C ASP A 135 -2.86 20.72 5.47
N SER A 136 -3.12 19.85 6.45
CA SER A 136 -3.37 18.43 6.24
C SER A 136 -4.48 17.90 7.17
N LEU A 137 -5.40 17.12 6.60
CA LEU A 137 -6.53 16.53 7.29
C LEU A 137 -6.37 15.02 7.43
N LYS A 138 -6.42 14.52 8.66
CA LYS A 138 -6.42 13.08 8.95
C LYS A 138 -7.81 12.52 8.72
N MET A 139 -7.94 11.65 7.73
CA MET A 139 -9.24 11.14 7.29
C MET A 139 -9.64 9.86 8.02
N ALA A 140 -8.70 8.92 8.16
CA ALA A 140 -8.97 7.62 8.73
C ALA A 140 -7.73 7.02 9.40
N ILE A 141 -7.99 6.15 10.38
CA ILE A 141 -7.03 5.21 10.95
C ILE A 141 -7.56 3.80 10.70
N TRP A 142 -6.68 2.94 10.22
CA TRP A 142 -6.87 1.50 10.20
C TRP A 142 -5.79 0.83 11.02
N GLN A 143 -6.18 -0.03 11.97
CA GLN A 143 -5.26 -0.72 12.86
C GLN A 143 -5.87 -2.04 13.34
N TYR A 144 -5.03 -2.99 13.75
CA TYR A 144 -5.51 -4.18 14.46
C TYR A 144 -5.57 -3.91 15.97
N ASN A 145 -6.75 -4.09 16.56
CA ASN A 145 -6.95 -3.99 18.00
C ASN A 145 -6.81 -5.38 18.62
N THR A 146 -5.71 -5.57 19.37
CA THR A 146 -5.35 -6.85 19.99
C THR A 146 -6.27 -7.26 21.13
N ASP A 147 -6.89 -6.29 21.82
CA ASP A 147 -7.73 -6.57 22.99
C ASP A 147 -9.05 -7.21 22.57
N PHE A 148 -9.56 -6.82 21.40
CA PHE A 148 -10.81 -7.33 20.83
C PHE A 148 -10.58 -8.35 19.72
N GLY A 149 -9.35 -8.51 19.26
CA GLY A 149 -8.99 -9.43 18.16
C GLY A 149 -9.56 -9.03 16.80
N ILE A 150 -9.93 -7.75 16.61
CA ILE A 150 -10.59 -7.23 15.41
C ILE A 150 -9.79 -6.09 14.79
N PHE A 151 -10.04 -5.82 13.50
CA PHE A 151 -9.59 -4.58 12.87
C PHE A 151 -10.48 -3.42 13.31
N ASP A 152 -9.86 -2.39 13.86
CA ASP A 152 -10.49 -1.14 14.21
C ASP A 152 -10.34 -0.15 13.05
N TYR A 153 -11.49 0.35 12.59
CA TYR A 153 -11.59 1.39 11.59
C TYR A 153 -12.20 2.62 12.24
N LYS A 154 -11.41 3.68 12.33
CA LYS A 154 -11.87 4.96 12.83
C LYS A 154 -11.75 6.00 11.73
N ARG A 155 -12.90 6.41 11.19
CA ARG A 155 -13.00 7.65 10.43
C ARG A 155 -12.84 8.80 11.43
N ILE A 156 -11.79 9.61 11.24
CA ILE A 156 -11.50 10.73 12.14
C ILE A 156 -12.28 11.97 11.73
N ASP A 157 -12.48 12.13 10.42
CA ASP A 157 -13.13 13.30 9.87
C ASP A 157 -14.58 13.00 9.47
N GLU A 158 -15.51 13.42 10.32
CA GLU A 158 -16.95 13.42 10.06
C GLU A 158 -17.37 14.62 9.18
N SER A 159 -16.52 15.63 9.00
CA SER A 159 -16.91 16.89 8.32
C SER A 159 -17.11 16.76 6.79
N PHE A 160 -16.99 15.54 6.26
CA PHE A 160 -17.21 15.22 4.85
C PHE A 160 -17.99 13.91 4.63
N ALA A 161 -18.79 13.47 5.62
CA ALA A 161 -19.84 12.53 5.30
C ALA A 161 -20.85 13.25 4.39
N THR A 162 -20.97 12.85 3.14
CA THR A 162 -22.14 13.19 2.33
C THR A 162 -23.33 12.47 2.95
N THR A 163 -23.87 13.02 4.02
CA THR A 163 -25.19 12.65 4.50
C THR A 163 -26.17 13.28 3.50
N GLU A 164 -26.64 12.43 2.60
CA GLU A 164 -27.99 12.44 2.03
C GLU A 164 -28.83 13.72 2.26
N SER A 165 -29.01 14.48 1.17
CA SER A 165 -30.10 15.43 0.91
C SER A 165 -30.77 16.10 2.12
N GLU A 166 -30.29 17.26 2.53
CA GLU A 166 -31.20 18.23 3.14
C GLU A 166 -32.11 18.81 2.03
N PRO A 167 -33.45 18.75 2.17
CA PRO A 167 -34.34 19.37 1.21
C PRO A 167 -34.14 20.88 1.26
N LYS A 168 -33.87 21.45 0.08
CA LYS A 168 -33.81 22.90 -0.17
C LYS A 168 -35.06 23.55 0.43
N PRO A 169 -34.96 24.56 1.30
CA PRO A 169 -36.15 25.23 1.82
C PRO A 169 -36.91 25.81 0.64
N GLU A 170 -38.14 25.35 0.43
CA GLU A 170 -39.06 25.95 -0.52
C GLU A 170 -39.28 27.40 -0.08
N LEU A 171 -38.83 28.33 -0.92
CA LEU A 171 -39.23 29.73 -0.85
C LEU A 171 -40.75 29.77 -1.02
N ASN A 172 -41.48 29.80 0.09
CA ASN A 172 -42.88 30.19 0.09
C ASN A 172 -42.94 31.67 -0.25
N LEU A 173 -43.12 31.96 -1.53
CA LEU A 173 -43.70 33.22 -2.01
C LEU A 173 -45.21 33.12 -1.76
N ASN A 174 -45.69 33.75 -0.70
CA ASN A 174 -47.00 34.38 -0.59
C ASN A 174 -47.01 35.32 0.62
#